data_AF-A0A145WVV8-F1
#
_entry.id   AF-A0A145WVV8-F1
#
_cell.length_a   1.000
_cell.length_b   1.000
_cell.length_c   1.000
_cell.angle_alpha   90.00
_cell.angle_beta   90.00
_cell.angle_gamma   90.00
#
_symmetry.space_group_name_H-M   'P 1'
#
loop_
_entity.id
_entity.type
_entity.pdbx_description
1 polymer ?
#
loop_
_entity_poly.entity_id
_entity_poly.type
_entity_poly.pdbx_seq_one_letter_code
_entity_poly.pdbx_strand_id
1 'polypeptide(L)'
;MNLASFPLRILSLSLLSISLVACGGGDGDSIAENLNPTNIQCVNGIPKNLKTKGNGVFSEELFSIDTFSDQDDEDQVIFKSNRLENGVWYENLSQIIPNAFTRLDDEYNAGYHLTPQTLTTSFKQITTTAGLPLGYVTEQNKEALTLVPFSDTCDLNTERKIAVHLDQLDLTGKTMADLLAYYELGNPKKAKRYLPSHIEYVFSQDRTLYQKLKNNPITFPAGSVIYFPDQEIYTAPSISFYESEKTPLRSLTEYTNHSSNRLPAGYAWKLDTFAGYKVVYPINSQSGAYAYLNNAYPGVEYQGGIYSGFGVIPGNYLKYSQYDRAEDIDMDTTYFNKTAAQAFANILKASQ
;
A
#
# COMPACT_ATOMS: atom_id res chain seq x y z
N MET A 1 30.60 61.21 -20.70
CA MET A 1 30.79 59.85 -20.15
C MET A 1 29.80 59.72 -18.99
N ASN A 2 28.49 59.60 -19.26
CA ASN A 2 27.75 58.40 -19.70
C ASN A 2 27.95 57.21 -18.74
N LEU A 3 26.95 56.57 -18.13
CA LEU A 3 25.48 56.69 -18.23
C LEU A 3 24.85 55.88 -17.07
N ALA A 4 23.72 56.39 -16.58
CA ALA A 4 22.53 55.67 -16.10
C ALA A 4 22.56 54.80 -14.83
N SER A 5 21.94 55.34 -13.78
CA SER A 5 20.93 54.64 -12.97
C SER A 5 19.72 54.23 -13.80
N PHE A 6 19.26 52.98 -13.73
CA PHE A 6 17.85 52.57 -13.85
C PHE A 6 17.63 51.21 -13.15
N PRO A 7 16.43 50.93 -12.61
CA PRO A 7 16.09 49.86 -11.67
C PRO A 7 15.57 48.63 -12.42
N LEU A 8 15.67 47.41 -11.87
CA LEU A 8 14.87 46.30 -12.42
C LEU A 8 14.64 45.12 -11.45
N ARG A 9 13.37 45.01 -11.07
CA ARG A 9 12.52 43.81 -10.95
C ARG A 9 12.80 42.82 -9.83
N ILE A 10 12.00 42.99 -8.77
CA ILE A 10 11.33 41.91 -8.06
C ILE A 10 10.68 41.00 -9.12
N LEU A 11 11.30 39.87 -9.40
CA LEU A 11 10.65 38.77 -10.11
C LEU A 11 9.80 38.06 -9.07
N SER A 12 8.56 38.51 -8.94
CA SER A 12 7.46 37.70 -8.46
C SER A 12 7.30 36.52 -9.43
N LEU A 13 8.05 35.45 -9.21
CA LEU A 13 7.66 34.14 -9.72
C LEU A 13 6.47 33.70 -8.88
N SER A 14 5.29 34.11 -9.34
CA SER A 14 4.06 33.36 -9.16
C SER A 14 4.37 31.90 -9.53
N LEU A 15 4.54 31.07 -8.50
CA LEU A 15 4.44 29.62 -8.61
C LEU A 15 3.05 29.33 -9.16
N LEU A 16 2.97 29.23 -10.49
CA LEU A 16 1.89 28.54 -11.18
C LEU A 16 1.94 27.10 -10.67
N SER A 17 1.09 26.81 -9.71
CA SER A 17 0.62 25.47 -9.43
C SER A 17 0.06 24.91 -10.73
N ILE A 18 0.85 24.08 -11.40
CA ILE A 18 0.35 23.18 -12.44
C ILE A 18 -0.47 22.14 -11.70
N SER A 19 -1.75 22.46 -11.48
CA SER A 19 -2.78 21.46 -11.26
C SER A 19 -2.80 20.58 -12.52
N LEU A 20 -2.32 19.35 -12.40
CA LEU A 20 -2.58 18.30 -13.37
C LEU A 20 -4.10 18.08 -13.39
N VAL A 21 -4.72 18.62 -14.43
CA VAL A 21 -6.15 18.48 -14.68
C VAL A 21 -6.39 17.05 -15.16
N ALA A 22 -7.11 16.28 -14.36
CA ALA A 22 -7.75 15.06 -14.82
C ALA A 22 -8.75 15.44 -15.93
N CYS A 23 -8.51 14.94 -17.14
CA CYS A 23 -9.45 15.08 -18.24
C CYS A 23 -10.54 14.02 -18.06
N GLY A 24 -11.65 14.41 -17.45
CA GLY A 24 -12.85 13.60 -17.28
C GLY A 24 -14.03 14.52 -17.01
N GLY A 25 -14.70 14.94 -18.08
CA GLY A 25 -15.83 15.86 -18.02
C GLY A 25 -17.06 15.22 -17.38
N GLY A 26 -17.68 15.95 -16.48
CA GLY A 26 -18.99 15.66 -15.90
C GLY A 26 -19.44 16.85 -15.06
N ASP A 27 -20.52 17.51 -15.49
CA ASP A 27 -21.15 18.64 -14.81
C ASP A 27 -21.61 18.28 -13.39
N GLY A 28 -21.35 19.15 -12.41
CA GLY A 28 -21.92 19.05 -11.07
C GLY A 28 -21.15 19.79 -9.99
N ASP A 29 -21.64 20.97 -9.63
CA ASP A 29 -21.35 21.82 -8.46
C ASP A 29 -19.94 21.84 -7.84
N SER A 30 -19.33 23.01 -8.00
CA SER A 30 -18.08 23.43 -7.37
C SER A 30 -18.30 23.75 -5.89
N ILE A 31 -18.00 22.80 -5.01
CA ILE A 31 -17.67 23.09 -3.61
C ILE A 31 -16.15 23.01 -3.46
N ALA A 32 -15.49 24.14 -3.70
CA ALA A 32 -14.13 24.38 -3.25
C ALA A 32 -14.12 24.60 -1.73
N GLU A 33 -14.22 23.53 -0.95
CA GLU A 33 -13.83 23.59 0.47
C GLU A 33 -12.30 23.56 0.55
N ASN A 34 -11.73 24.72 0.87
CA ASN A 34 -10.34 24.90 1.30
C ASN A 34 -10.08 24.05 2.56
N LEU A 35 -9.66 22.79 2.39
CA LEU A 35 -8.93 22.09 3.44
C LEU A 35 -7.51 22.67 3.45
N ASN A 36 -7.31 23.69 4.27
CA ASN A 36 -5.95 24.10 4.65
C ASN A 36 -5.45 23.03 5.65
N PRO A 37 -4.46 22.18 5.32
CA PRO A 37 -4.07 21.02 6.14
C PRO A 37 -3.44 21.38 7.51
N THR A 38 -3.32 22.66 7.82
CA THR A 38 -2.51 23.20 8.92
C THR A 38 -3.16 23.11 10.31
N ASN A 39 -4.41 22.68 10.45
CA ASN A 39 -5.11 22.60 11.74
C ASN A 39 -5.80 21.25 12.00
N ILE A 40 -5.18 20.13 11.60
CA ILE A 40 -5.69 18.81 12.00
C ILE A 40 -5.24 18.55 13.44
N GLN A 41 -6.20 18.46 14.36
CA GLN A 41 -5.88 18.01 15.72
C GLN A 41 -5.71 16.50 15.69
N CYS A 42 -4.49 16.03 15.98
CA CYS A 42 -4.17 14.63 16.07
C CYS A 42 -4.11 14.15 17.52
N VAL A 43 -4.76 13.02 17.82
CA VAL A 43 -4.65 12.32 19.10
C VAL A 43 -4.27 10.88 18.81
N ASN A 44 -3.02 10.52 19.14
CA ASN A 44 -2.47 9.18 18.92
C ASN A 44 -2.66 8.68 17.47
N GLY A 45 -2.32 9.52 16.49
CA GLY A 45 -2.52 9.21 15.07
C GLY A 45 -3.98 9.20 14.61
N ILE A 46 -4.95 9.61 15.45
CA ILE A 46 -6.35 9.77 15.02
C ILE A 46 -6.67 11.27 14.84
N PRO A 47 -7.01 11.72 13.63
CA PRO A 47 -7.40 13.09 13.38
C PRO A 47 -8.84 13.36 13.84
N LYS A 48 -9.09 14.49 14.52
CA LYS A 48 -10.44 14.84 15.00
C LYS A 48 -11.35 15.49 13.96
N ASN A 49 -10.78 16.03 12.88
CA ASN A 49 -11.47 16.89 11.92
C ASN A 49 -11.05 16.62 10.46
N LEU A 50 -10.53 15.42 10.19
CA LEU A 50 -10.27 15.01 8.82
C LEU A 50 -11.60 14.66 8.12
N LYS A 51 -11.71 15.06 6.86
CA LYS A 51 -12.81 14.66 5.97
C LYS A 51 -12.20 14.19 4.66
N THR A 52 -12.65 13.03 4.20
CA THR A 52 -12.36 12.58 2.84
C THR A 52 -13.19 13.38 1.85
N LYS A 53 -12.56 13.84 0.78
CA LYS A 53 -13.24 14.49 -0.32
C LYS A 53 -13.80 13.46 -1.30
N GLY A 54 -15.09 13.55 -1.60
CA GLY A 54 -15.76 12.70 -2.59
C GLY A 54 -16.31 11.38 -2.01
N ASN A 55 -17.25 10.79 -2.76
CA ASN A 55 -17.76 9.44 -2.54
C ASN A 55 -17.05 8.49 -3.52
N GLY A 56 -16.71 7.28 -3.09
CA GLY A 56 -15.84 6.41 -3.86
C GLY A 56 -15.67 5.00 -3.32
N VAL A 57 -14.48 4.45 -3.58
CA VAL A 57 -14.06 3.08 -3.23
C VAL A 57 -14.50 2.66 -1.82
N PHE A 58 -14.22 3.48 -0.80
CA PHE A 58 -14.57 3.19 0.60
C PHE A 58 -15.84 3.93 1.05
N SER A 59 -16.74 4.27 0.12
CA SER A 59 -18.10 4.71 0.49
C SER A 59 -18.96 3.57 1.02
N GLU A 60 -18.58 2.32 0.74
CA GLU A 60 -19.11 1.13 1.37
C GLU A 60 -17.99 0.33 2.06
N GLU A 61 -18.38 -0.57 2.94
CA GLU A 61 -17.48 -1.53 3.56
C GLU A 61 -16.98 -2.53 2.49
N LEU A 62 -15.66 -2.68 2.40
CA LEU A 62 -15.01 -3.64 1.52
C LEU A 62 -14.28 -4.71 2.33
N PHE A 63 -14.04 -5.87 1.74
CA PHE A 63 -13.44 -7.00 2.43
C PHE A 63 -12.16 -7.45 1.72
N SER A 64 -11.02 -7.42 2.39
CA SER A 64 -9.80 -8.07 1.90
C SER A 64 -9.73 -9.51 2.42
N ILE A 65 -9.08 -10.37 1.65
CA ILE A 65 -8.81 -11.76 2.03
C ILE A 65 -7.35 -11.85 2.49
N ASP A 66 -7.10 -12.62 3.55
CA ASP A 66 -5.77 -12.83 4.11
C ASP A 66 -5.69 -14.25 4.70
N THR A 67 -4.51 -14.67 5.15
CA THR A 67 -4.33 -15.89 5.93
C THR A 67 -3.92 -15.58 7.36
N PHE A 68 -4.35 -16.44 8.27
CA PHE A 68 -3.94 -16.40 9.66
C PHE A 68 -3.30 -17.74 10.03
N SER A 69 -2.12 -17.68 10.63
CA SER A 69 -1.38 -18.83 11.14
C SER A 69 -1.31 -18.71 12.66
N ASP A 70 -1.90 -19.66 13.40
CA ASP A 70 -1.54 -19.84 14.81
C ASP A 70 -0.32 -20.77 14.86
N GLN A 71 0.57 -20.60 15.83
CA GLN A 71 1.87 -21.31 15.90
C GLN A 71 1.76 -22.85 15.88
N ASP A 72 0.55 -23.39 16.08
CA ASP A 72 0.23 -24.82 16.11
C ASP A 72 -0.85 -25.27 15.08
N ASP A 73 -1.41 -24.38 14.25
CA ASP A 73 -2.53 -24.68 13.32
C ASP A 73 -2.20 -24.44 11.84
N GLU A 74 -2.93 -25.11 10.94
CA GLU A 74 -2.88 -24.86 9.49
C GLU A 74 -3.35 -23.42 9.17
N ASP A 75 -2.71 -22.78 8.18
CA ASP A 75 -3.08 -21.45 7.73
C ASP A 75 -4.57 -21.38 7.35
N GLN A 76 -5.32 -20.53 8.06
CA GLN A 76 -6.74 -20.34 7.83
C GLN A 76 -6.99 -19.10 6.99
N VAL A 77 -7.85 -19.22 5.98
CA VAL A 77 -8.32 -18.07 5.21
C VAL A 77 -9.28 -17.23 6.04
N ILE A 78 -9.00 -15.94 6.15
CA ILE A 78 -9.80 -14.95 6.84
C ILE A 78 -10.23 -13.83 5.90
N PHE A 79 -11.31 -13.14 6.26
CA PHE A 79 -11.64 -11.85 5.67
C PHE A 79 -11.37 -10.74 6.68
N LYS A 80 -10.84 -9.62 6.19
CA LYS A 80 -10.73 -8.38 6.95
C LYS A 80 -11.68 -7.34 6.35
N SER A 81 -12.47 -6.71 7.21
CA SER A 81 -13.36 -5.59 6.86
C SER A 81 -12.57 -4.29 6.82
N ASN A 82 -12.78 -3.52 5.76
CA ASN A 82 -12.16 -2.23 5.50
C ASN A 82 -13.26 -1.16 5.45
N ARG A 83 -13.18 -0.19 6.35
CA ARG A 83 -14.15 0.91 6.46
C ARG A 83 -13.47 2.25 6.58
N LEU A 84 -14.16 3.29 6.13
CA LEU A 84 -13.71 4.66 6.23
C LEU A 84 -14.58 5.42 7.23
N GLU A 85 -13.96 5.93 8.30
CA GLU A 85 -14.65 6.74 9.31
C GLU A 85 -13.87 8.04 9.55
N ASN A 86 -14.51 9.19 9.34
CA ASN A 86 -13.90 10.52 9.54
C ASN A 86 -12.54 10.68 8.84
N GLY A 87 -12.42 10.12 7.63
CA GLY A 87 -11.19 10.16 6.84
C GLY A 87 -10.10 9.18 7.25
N VAL A 88 -10.33 8.35 8.27
CA VAL A 88 -9.42 7.28 8.68
C VAL A 88 -9.90 5.96 8.09
N TRP A 89 -9.00 5.26 7.40
CA TRP A 89 -9.22 3.90 6.93
C TRP A 89 -8.91 2.94 8.07
N TYR A 90 -9.91 2.17 8.48
CA TYR A 90 -9.82 1.15 9.51
C TYR A 90 -9.97 -0.25 8.93
N GLU A 91 -9.22 -1.17 9.50
CA GLU A 91 -9.31 -2.60 9.24
C GLU A 91 -9.82 -3.35 10.50
N ASN A 92 -10.67 -4.36 10.31
CA ASN A 92 -11.19 -5.23 11.37
C ASN A 92 -11.22 -6.68 10.88
N LEU A 93 -11.17 -7.66 11.79
CA LEU A 93 -11.53 -9.03 11.40
C LEU A 93 -13.01 -9.10 11.06
N SER A 94 -13.32 -9.69 9.91
CA SER A 94 -14.68 -9.94 9.47
C SER A 94 -15.18 -11.27 9.99
N GLN A 95 -16.45 -11.31 10.37
CA GLN A 95 -17.18 -12.52 10.74
C GLN A 95 -17.92 -13.16 9.55
N ILE A 96 -17.56 -12.78 8.31
CA ILE A 96 -18.16 -13.33 7.09
C ILE A 96 -17.92 -14.85 6.98
N ILE A 97 -16.78 -15.34 7.45
CA ILE A 97 -16.54 -16.77 7.67
C ILE A 97 -16.89 -17.08 9.15
N PRO A 98 -17.91 -17.91 9.43
CA PRO A 98 -18.27 -18.27 10.80
C PRO A 98 -17.13 -19.02 11.50
N ASN A 99 -16.89 -18.72 12.78
CA ASN A 99 -15.73 -19.21 13.57
C ASN A 99 -14.36 -18.72 13.09
N ALA A 100 -14.33 -17.67 12.24
CA ALA A 100 -13.08 -17.01 11.93
C ALA A 100 -12.42 -16.47 13.20
N PHE A 101 -11.09 -16.45 13.17
CA PHE A 101 -10.22 -15.94 14.21
C PHE A 101 -10.77 -14.63 14.82
N THR A 102 -10.66 -14.46 16.14
CA THR A 102 -11.36 -13.37 16.86
C THR A 102 -10.44 -12.22 17.27
N ARG A 103 -9.14 -12.31 16.99
CA ARG A 103 -8.17 -11.30 17.43
C ARG A 103 -7.13 -11.02 16.35
N LEU A 104 -7.06 -9.76 15.89
CA LEU A 104 -5.83 -9.26 15.29
C LEU A 104 -4.89 -8.98 16.45
N ASP A 105 -3.60 -9.32 16.31
CA ASP A 105 -2.62 -8.96 17.33
C ASP A 105 -2.75 -7.47 17.67
N ASP A 106 -2.81 -7.17 18.97
CA ASP A 106 -3.29 -5.89 19.49
C ASP A 106 -2.34 -4.70 19.22
N GLU A 107 -1.12 -4.97 18.73
CA GLU A 107 -0.07 -3.98 18.55
C GLU A 107 0.67 -4.23 17.23
N TYR A 108 0.33 -3.46 16.19
CA TYR A 108 1.19 -3.34 15.03
C TYR A 108 2.37 -2.45 15.44
N ASN A 109 3.53 -3.05 15.72
CA ASN A 109 4.72 -2.31 16.13
C ASN A 109 5.33 -1.58 14.92
N ALA A 110 4.67 -0.49 14.56
CA ALA A 110 4.98 0.29 13.38
C ALA A 110 6.20 1.18 13.68
N GLY A 111 7.20 1.12 12.82
CA GLY A 111 8.50 1.74 13.06
C GLY A 111 8.56 3.21 12.67
N TYR A 112 9.61 3.53 11.95
CA TYR A 112 9.92 4.85 11.41
C TYR A 112 9.61 4.87 9.92
N HIS A 113 9.01 5.95 9.44
CA HIS A 113 8.80 6.21 8.01
C HIS A 113 9.51 7.50 7.61
N LEU A 114 10.48 7.36 6.71
CA LEU A 114 11.39 8.42 6.28
C LEU A 114 11.17 8.76 4.82
N THR A 115 10.93 10.03 4.53
CA THR A 115 10.86 10.62 3.18
C THR A 115 11.96 11.68 3.02
N PRO A 116 12.19 12.24 1.81
CA PRO A 116 13.14 13.32 1.63
C PRO A 116 12.96 14.50 2.60
N GLN A 117 11.73 14.83 3.00
CA GLN A 117 11.45 15.98 3.85
C GLN A 117 10.98 15.64 5.27
N THR A 118 10.49 14.43 5.53
CA THR A 118 9.90 14.10 6.85
C THR A 118 10.39 12.77 7.40
N LEU A 119 10.55 12.72 8.72
CA LEU A 119 10.62 11.49 9.51
C LEU A 119 9.37 11.44 10.39
N THR A 120 8.57 10.40 10.21
CA THR A 120 7.36 10.14 11.01
C THR A 120 7.46 8.80 11.71
N THR A 121 6.69 8.65 12.79
CA THR A 121 6.60 7.41 13.57
C THR A 121 5.17 6.91 13.54
N SER A 122 4.99 5.62 13.80
CA SER A 122 3.67 4.97 13.84
C SER A 122 3.49 4.13 15.13
N PHE A 123 4.30 4.38 16.16
CA PHE A 123 4.29 3.67 17.45
C PHE A 123 2.96 3.70 18.21
N LYS A 124 2.04 4.60 17.85
CA LYS A 124 0.72 4.74 18.49
C LYS A 124 -0.38 4.04 17.71
N GLN A 125 -0.05 3.25 16.69
CA GLN A 125 -1.01 2.48 15.91
C GLN A 125 -1.54 1.31 16.75
N ILE A 126 -2.71 1.51 17.35
CA ILE A 126 -3.37 0.50 18.18
C ILE A 126 -4.79 0.24 17.66
N THR A 127 -5.27 -0.98 17.86
CA THR A 127 -6.65 -1.33 17.53
C THR A 127 -7.62 -0.53 18.39
N THR A 128 -8.59 0.11 17.75
CA THR A 128 -9.66 0.89 18.40
C THR A 128 -11.00 0.17 18.28
N THR A 129 -12.07 0.75 18.84
CA THR A 129 -13.44 0.27 18.59
C THR A 129 -13.87 0.38 17.12
N ALA A 130 -13.21 1.25 16.34
CA ALA A 130 -13.36 1.34 14.89
C ALA A 130 -12.45 0.34 14.14
N GLY A 131 -11.56 -0.37 14.82
CA GLY A 131 -10.56 -1.27 14.24
C GLY A 131 -9.16 -0.69 14.27
N LEU A 132 -8.24 -1.37 13.57
CA LEU A 132 -6.85 -0.95 13.39
C LEU A 132 -6.80 0.18 12.35
N PRO A 133 -6.35 1.41 12.71
CA PRO A 133 -6.24 2.50 11.75
C PRO A 133 -5.05 2.24 10.83
N LEU A 134 -5.26 2.07 9.53
CA LEU A 134 -4.19 1.83 8.55
C LEU A 134 -3.64 3.13 7.95
N GLY A 135 -4.45 4.18 7.91
CA GLY A 135 -4.04 5.48 7.39
C GLY A 135 -5.22 6.41 7.15
N TYR A 136 -4.99 7.40 6.31
CA TYR A 136 -5.88 8.53 6.08
C TYR A 136 -6.26 8.61 4.61
N VAL A 137 -7.55 8.55 4.28
CA VAL A 137 -8.03 8.77 2.91
C VAL A 137 -8.39 10.23 2.75
N THR A 138 -7.64 10.94 1.91
CA THR A 138 -7.80 12.39 1.72
C THR A 138 -8.81 12.72 0.62
N GLU A 139 -8.86 11.89 -0.43
CA GLU A 139 -9.79 12.02 -1.55
C GLU A 139 -10.08 10.64 -2.14
N GLN A 140 -11.27 10.49 -2.72
CA GLN A 140 -11.66 9.28 -3.44
C GLN A 140 -12.74 9.56 -4.50
N ASN A 141 -12.80 8.65 -5.47
CA ASN A 141 -13.92 8.46 -6.38
C ASN A 141 -14.15 6.95 -6.58
N LYS A 142 -14.95 6.53 -7.56
CA LYS A 142 -15.30 5.10 -7.76
C LYS A 142 -14.13 4.19 -8.12
N GLU A 143 -13.05 4.73 -8.65
CA GLU A 143 -11.93 3.98 -9.24
C GLU A 143 -10.58 4.43 -8.70
N ALA A 144 -10.53 5.42 -7.81
CA ALA A 144 -9.29 5.94 -7.28
C ALA A 144 -9.44 6.49 -5.86
N LEU A 145 -8.35 6.43 -5.11
CA LEU A 145 -8.21 7.11 -3.84
C LEU A 145 -6.79 7.66 -3.65
N THR A 146 -6.67 8.73 -2.87
CA THR A 146 -5.38 9.21 -2.37
C THR A 146 -5.34 9.04 -0.88
N LEU A 147 -4.40 8.21 -0.42
CA LEU A 147 -4.19 7.92 0.99
C LEU A 147 -2.84 8.42 1.49
N VAL A 148 -2.74 8.57 2.80
CA VAL A 148 -1.50 8.80 3.52
C VAL A 148 -1.39 7.71 4.58
N PRO A 149 -0.27 6.96 4.67
CA PRO A 149 -0.09 5.96 5.72
C PRO A 149 -0.21 6.57 7.11
N PHE A 150 -0.64 5.74 8.08
CA PHE A 150 -0.74 6.15 9.48
C PHE A 150 0.55 6.82 9.99
N SER A 151 0.39 7.75 10.92
CA SER A 151 1.49 8.31 11.70
C SER A 151 0.97 8.89 13.01
N ASP A 152 1.81 8.88 14.04
CA ASP A 152 1.46 9.32 15.39
C ASP A 152 0.97 10.76 15.47
N THR A 153 1.35 11.57 14.48
CA THR A 153 1.10 13.02 14.39
C THR A 153 0.10 13.39 13.30
N CYS A 154 -0.50 12.40 12.61
CA CYS A 154 -1.42 12.64 11.49
C CYS A 154 -0.79 13.50 10.40
N ASP A 155 0.51 13.26 10.11
CA ASP A 155 1.25 14.02 9.10
C ASP A 155 0.73 13.70 7.69
N LEU A 156 -0.09 14.60 7.15
CA LEU A 156 -0.64 14.54 5.79
C LEU A 156 0.24 15.24 4.74
N ASN A 157 1.56 15.34 4.99
CA ASN A 157 2.49 15.89 4.02
C ASN A 157 2.30 15.24 2.63
N THR A 158 2.39 16.07 1.60
CA THR A 158 2.22 15.63 0.22
C THR A 158 3.21 14.55 -0.17
N GLU A 159 4.44 14.54 0.35
CA GLU A 159 5.44 13.49 0.05
C GLU A 159 5.03 12.09 0.54
N ARG A 160 4.14 12.00 1.53
CA ARG A 160 3.62 10.74 2.07
C ARG A 160 2.37 10.25 1.35
N LYS A 161 1.89 10.96 0.32
CA LYS A 161 0.67 10.58 -0.39
C LYS A 161 0.93 9.43 -1.35
N ILE A 162 -0.03 8.54 -1.40
CA ILE A 162 -0.10 7.41 -2.31
C ILE A 162 -1.40 7.55 -3.08
N ALA A 163 -1.29 7.73 -4.39
CA ALA A 163 -2.45 7.74 -5.28
C ALA A 163 -2.67 6.33 -5.84
N VAL A 164 -3.80 5.72 -5.49
CA VAL A 164 -4.18 4.38 -5.90
C VAL A 164 -5.27 4.49 -6.96
N HIS A 165 -5.08 3.80 -8.08
CA HIS A 165 -6.15 3.50 -9.03
C HIS A 165 -6.52 2.03 -8.87
N LEU A 166 -7.83 1.77 -8.83
CA LEU A 166 -8.43 0.45 -8.71
C LEU A 166 -9.19 0.13 -9.99
N ASP A 167 -8.89 -1.03 -10.54
CA ASP A 167 -9.71 -1.66 -11.58
C ASP A 167 -10.71 -2.61 -10.92
N GLN A 168 -11.77 -2.95 -11.66
CA GLN A 168 -12.90 -3.72 -11.14
C GLN A 168 -13.16 -4.95 -12.00
N LEU A 169 -13.56 -6.04 -11.35
CA LEU A 169 -14.04 -7.24 -12.03
C LEU A 169 -15.41 -7.64 -11.49
N ASP A 170 -16.39 -7.69 -12.39
CA ASP A 170 -17.70 -8.28 -12.12
C ASP A 170 -17.57 -9.80 -12.06
N LEU A 171 -17.94 -10.37 -10.90
CA LEU A 171 -17.94 -11.80 -10.65
C LEU A 171 -19.29 -12.44 -10.94
N THR A 172 -20.34 -11.69 -11.29
CA THR A 172 -21.69 -12.23 -11.51
C THR A 172 -21.69 -13.44 -12.45
N GLY A 173 -22.16 -14.59 -11.96
CA GLY A 173 -22.23 -15.84 -12.70
C GLY A 173 -20.90 -16.58 -12.89
N LYS A 174 -19.78 -16.01 -12.42
CA LYS A 174 -18.48 -16.71 -12.37
C LYS A 174 -18.47 -17.72 -11.23
N THR A 175 -17.58 -18.69 -11.32
CA THR A 175 -17.30 -19.72 -10.31
C THR A 175 -15.98 -19.44 -9.60
N MET A 176 -15.69 -20.18 -8.53
CA MET A 176 -14.35 -20.14 -7.91
C MET A 176 -13.25 -20.58 -8.87
N ALA A 177 -13.54 -21.53 -9.77
CA ALA A 177 -12.61 -21.95 -10.79
C ALA A 177 -12.17 -20.79 -11.68
N ASP A 178 -13.07 -19.84 -11.99
CA ASP A 178 -12.73 -18.66 -12.79
C ASP A 178 -11.75 -17.72 -12.06
N LEU A 179 -11.83 -17.61 -10.73
CA LEU A 179 -10.86 -16.84 -9.95
C LEU A 179 -9.51 -17.58 -9.83
N LEU A 180 -9.55 -18.91 -9.65
CA LEU A 180 -8.36 -19.74 -9.50
C LEU A 180 -7.64 -20.04 -10.83
N ALA A 181 -8.34 -19.95 -11.98
CA ALA A 181 -7.79 -20.27 -13.30
C ALA A 181 -6.55 -19.42 -13.66
N TYR A 182 -6.39 -18.28 -13.01
CA TYR A 182 -5.25 -17.38 -13.20
C TYR A 182 -3.96 -17.85 -12.50
N TYR A 183 -4.03 -18.85 -11.61
CA TYR A 183 -2.88 -19.47 -10.93
C TYR A 183 -2.46 -20.80 -11.56
N GLU A 184 -3.05 -21.21 -12.68
CA GLU A 184 -2.55 -22.37 -13.41
C GLU A 184 -1.14 -22.09 -13.97
N LEU A 185 -0.12 -22.53 -13.22
CA LEU A 185 1.30 -22.51 -13.55
C LEU A 185 1.53 -22.84 -15.04
N GLY A 186 1.92 -21.84 -15.84
CA GLY A 186 2.41 -22.05 -17.19
C GLY A 186 1.85 -21.18 -18.32
N ASN A 187 1.00 -20.18 -18.05
CA ASN A 187 0.54 -19.26 -19.09
C ASN A 187 1.22 -17.88 -19.01
N PRO A 188 2.29 -17.62 -19.77
CA PRO A 188 3.11 -16.39 -19.67
C PRO A 188 2.43 -15.13 -20.24
N LYS A 189 1.14 -15.18 -20.59
CA LYS A 189 0.40 -14.01 -21.07
C LYS A 189 -0.19 -13.25 -19.90
N LYS A 190 0.60 -12.37 -19.26
CA LYS A 190 0.19 -11.25 -18.39
C LYS A 190 -1.21 -11.40 -17.77
N ALA A 191 -1.43 -12.47 -17.02
CA ALA A 191 -2.71 -12.73 -16.40
C ALA A 191 -2.74 -11.93 -15.10
N LYS A 192 -3.74 -11.07 -14.93
CA LYS A 192 -3.96 -10.39 -13.65
C LYS A 192 -4.35 -11.48 -12.63
N ARG A 193 -3.61 -11.59 -11.54
CA ARG A 193 -3.90 -12.46 -10.39
C ARG A 193 -4.95 -11.76 -9.52
N TYR A 194 -6.14 -12.32 -9.36
CA TYR A 194 -7.25 -11.66 -8.64
C TYR A 194 -7.36 -12.07 -7.17
N LEU A 195 -6.49 -12.96 -6.71
CA LEU A 195 -6.29 -13.32 -5.32
C LEU A 195 -4.83 -13.01 -4.92
N PRO A 196 -4.55 -12.76 -3.65
CA PRO A 196 -3.17 -12.72 -3.22
C PRO A 196 -2.49 -14.10 -3.38
N SER A 197 -1.20 -14.15 -3.70
CA SER A 197 -0.50 -15.42 -3.96
C SER A 197 -0.40 -16.31 -2.71
N HIS A 198 -0.34 -15.71 -1.53
CA HIS A 198 -0.36 -16.45 -0.26
C HIS A 198 -1.69 -17.21 -0.05
N ILE A 199 -2.82 -16.68 -0.54
CA ILE A 199 -4.11 -17.39 -0.51
C ILE A 199 -4.07 -18.63 -1.40
N GLU A 200 -3.51 -18.50 -2.60
CA GLU A 200 -3.36 -19.65 -3.49
C GLU A 200 -2.41 -20.68 -2.89
N TYR A 201 -1.29 -20.25 -2.30
CA TYR A 201 -0.35 -21.13 -1.63
C TYR A 201 -1.06 -21.99 -0.58
N VAL A 202 -1.85 -21.37 0.30
CA VAL A 202 -2.61 -22.09 1.33
C VAL A 202 -3.57 -23.10 0.73
N PHE A 203 -4.34 -22.72 -0.30
CA PHE A 203 -5.20 -23.69 -0.99
C PHE A 203 -4.39 -24.83 -1.63
N SER A 204 -3.22 -24.54 -2.21
CA SER A 204 -2.38 -25.53 -2.89
C SER A 204 -1.80 -26.58 -1.92
N GLN A 205 -1.59 -26.22 -0.65
CA GLN A 205 -1.14 -27.16 0.39
C GLN A 205 -2.20 -28.21 0.71
N ASP A 206 -3.49 -27.83 0.74
CA ASP A 206 -4.60 -28.78 0.82
C ASP A 206 -5.16 -29.11 -0.57
N ARG A 207 -4.54 -30.10 -1.21
CA ARG A 207 -4.98 -30.61 -2.53
C ARG A 207 -6.46 -31.02 -2.56
N THR A 208 -7.02 -31.49 -1.45
CA THR A 208 -8.42 -31.91 -1.41
C THR A 208 -9.33 -30.70 -1.46
N LEU A 209 -9.08 -29.70 -0.60
CA LEU A 209 -9.81 -28.43 -0.60
C LEU A 209 -9.66 -27.72 -1.94
N TYR A 210 -8.44 -27.64 -2.50
CA TYR A 210 -8.21 -27.02 -3.80
C TYR A 210 -9.05 -27.65 -4.91
N GLN A 211 -9.10 -28.99 -4.98
CA GLN A 211 -9.94 -29.68 -5.97
C GLN A 211 -11.43 -29.48 -5.70
N LYS A 212 -11.87 -29.44 -4.44
CA LYS A 212 -13.27 -29.15 -4.10
C LYS A 212 -13.64 -27.70 -4.46
N LEU A 213 -12.76 -26.73 -4.27
CA LEU A 213 -12.97 -25.33 -4.67
C LEU A 213 -13.04 -25.19 -6.18
N LYS A 214 -12.07 -25.78 -6.90
CA LYS A 214 -12.00 -25.76 -8.36
C LYS A 214 -13.22 -26.41 -9.03
N ASN A 215 -13.77 -27.46 -8.42
CA ASN A 215 -14.94 -28.17 -8.98
C ASN A 215 -16.28 -27.70 -8.38
N ASN A 216 -16.29 -26.67 -7.53
CA ASN A 216 -17.51 -26.17 -6.90
C ASN A 216 -18.40 -25.47 -7.95
N PRO A 217 -19.66 -25.91 -8.17
CA PRO A 217 -20.54 -25.33 -9.19
C PRO A 217 -21.24 -24.05 -8.73
N ILE A 218 -21.09 -23.64 -7.45
CA ILE A 218 -21.71 -22.41 -6.94
C ILE A 218 -21.09 -21.21 -7.67
N THR A 219 -21.97 -20.35 -8.16
CA THR A 219 -21.58 -19.10 -8.83
C THR A 219 -21.77 -17.90 -7.91
N PHE A 220 -21.00 -16.85 -8.16
CA PHE A 220 -21.16 -15.57 -7.50
C PHE A 220 -22.50 -14.93 -7.95
N PRO A 221 -23.33 -14.46 -7.01
CA PRO A 221 -24.62 -13.85 -7.32
C PRO A 221 -24.45 -12.47 -7.98
N ALA A 222 -25.55 -11.95 -8.54
CA ALA A 222 -25.58 -10.63 -9.18
C ALA A 222 -25.09 -9.52 -8.23
N GLY A 223 -24.24 -8.64 -8.77
CA GLY A 223 -23.65 -7.54 -8.02
C GLY A 223 -22.43 -7.93 -7.19
N SER A 224 -21.84 -9.11 -7.43
CA SER A 224 -20.55 -9.49 -6.84
C SER A 224 -19.42 -8.79 -7.60
N VAL A 225 -18.65 -7.94 -6.92
CA VAL A 225 -17.56 -7.18 -7.54
C VAL A 225 -16.30 -7.31 -6.69
N ILE A 226 -15.16 -7.42 -7.36
CA ILE A 226 -13.84 -7.21 -6.75
C ILE A 226 -13.17 -5.96 -7.31
N TYR A 227 -12.37 -5.32 -6.46
CA TYR A 227 -11.54 -4.16 -6.76
C TYR A 227 -10.09 -4.53 -6.48
N PHE A 228 -9.18 -4.15 -7.35
CA PHE A 228 -7.75 -4.43 -7.16
C PHE A 228 -6.90 -3.27 -7.73
N PRO A 229 -5.77 -2.95 -7.11
CA PRO A 229 -4.92 -1.86 -7.56
C PRO A 229 -4.21 -2.24 -8.86
N ASP A 230 -4.40 -1.43 -9.90
CA ASP A 230 -3.62 -1.51 -11.13
C ASP A 230 -2.60 -0.36 -11.23
N GLN A 231 -2.71 0.64 -10.35
CA GLN A 231 -1.67 1.64 -10.11
C GLN A 231 -1.60 2.02 -8.63
N GLU A 232 -0.37 2.17 -8.14
CA GLU A 232 -0.11 2.70 -6.80
C GLU A 232 1.08 3.66 -6.89
N ILE A 233 0.79 4.96 -6.89
CA ILE A 233 1.74 6.01 -7.21
C ILE A 233 2.18 6.72 -5.94
N TYR A 234 3.42 6.45 -5.54
CA TYR A 234 4.08 7.14 -4.43
C TYR A 234 4.60 8.49 -4.91
N THR A 235 4.25 9.56 -4.21
CA THR A 235 4.68 10.92 -4.59
C THR A 235 6.16 11.18 -4.35
N ALA A 236 6.77 10.48 -3.41
CA ALA A 236 8.17 10.58 -3.04
C ALA A 236 8.72 9.21 -2.64
N PRO A 237 10.04 8.98 -2.69
CA PRO A 237 10.64 7.79 -2.09
C PRO A 237 10.35 7.77 -0.59
N SER A 238 10.07 6.58 -0.06
CA SER A 238 9.92 6.41 1.39
C SER A 238 10.67 5.18 1.86
N ILE A 239 11.34 5.29 3.00
CA ILE A 239 12.02 4.17 3.66
C ILE A 239 11.34 3.94 5.01
N SER A 240 10.79 2.76 5.19
CA SER A 240 10.30 2.28 6.48
C SER A 240 11.39 1.49 7.18
N PHE A 241 11.62 1.67 8.47
CA PHE A 241 12.61 0.88 9.23
C PHE A 241 12.19 0.75 10.70
N TYR A 242 12.68 -0.29 11.38
CA TYR A 242 12.26 -0.60 12.76
C TYR A 242 13.47 -0.70 13.68
N GLU A 243 13.25 -0.57 14.98
CA GLU A 243 14.33 -0.71 15.96
C GLU A 243 14.97 -2.10 15.95
N SER A 244 14.16 -3.14 15.66
CA SER A 244 14.61 -4.53 15.50
C SER A 244 15.56 -4.72 14.33
N GLU A 245 15.51 -3.85 13.32
CA GLU A 245 16.34 -3.93 12.11
C GLU A 245 17.70 -3.24 12.26
N LYS A 246 18.11 -2.95 13.50
CA LYS A 246 19.44 -2.42 13.78
C LYS A 246 20.49 -3.47 13.42
N THR A 247 21.35 -3.12 12.47
CA THR A 247 22.47 -3.95 12.06
C THR A 247 23.64 -3.82 13.05
N PRO A 248 24.57 -4.80 13.09
CA PRO A 248 25.81 -4.68 13.86
C PRO A 248 26.84 -3.73 13.21
N LEU A 249 26.55 -3.20 12.02
CA LEU A 249 27.47 -2.38 11.23
C LEU A 249 27.52 -0.95 11.77
N ARG A 250 28.68 -0.30 11.63
CA ARG A 250 28.98 0.99 12.29
C ARG A 250 28.80 2.20 11.39
N SER A 251 28.74 2.01 10.08
CA SER A 251 28.61 3.09 9.10
C SER A 251 27.91 2.61 7.83
N LEU A 252 27.33 3.56 7.08
CA LEU A 252 26.76 3.25 5.77
C LEU A 252 27.83 2.74 4.78
N THR A 253 29.08 3.18 4.90
CA THR A 253 30.19 2.63 4.09
C THR A 253 30.41 1.15 4.38
N GLU A 254 30.35 0.74 5.65
CA GLU A 254 30.43 -0.67 6.02
C GLU A 254 29.20 -1.43 5.52
N TYR A 255 28.00 -0.84 5.64
CA TYR A 255 26.76 -1.39 5.12
C TYR A 255 26.82 -1.71 3.63
N THR A 256 27.30 -0.79 2.80
CA THR A 256 27.38 -0.98 1.34
C THR A 256 28.47 -1.97 0.93
N ASN A 257 29.49 -2.20 1.78
CA ASN A 257 30.60 -3.11 1.51
C ASN A 257 30.39 -4.51 2.09
N HIS A 258 29.40 -4.68 2.98
CA HIS A 258 29.11 -5.96 3.63
C HIS A 258 28.67 -7.01 2.60
N SER A 259 29.08 -8.27 2.80
CA SER A 259 28.84 -9.35 1.83
C SER A 259 27.36 -9.64 1.60
N SER A 260 26.51 -9.47 2.61
CA SER A 260 25.05 -9.65 2.51
C SER A 260 24.36 -8.54 1.70
N ASN A 261 25.01 -7.40 1.49
CA ASN A 261 24.43 -6.21 0.89
C ASN A 261 25.06 -5.89 -0.48
N ARG A 262 25.65 -6.90 -1.12
CA ARG A 262 26.27 -6.73 -2.44
C ARG A 262 25.19 -6.60 -3.51
N LEU A 263 25.31 -5.57 -4.32
CA LEU A 263 24.42 -5.37 -5.44
C LEU A 263 24.87 -6.19 -6.65
N PRO A 264 23.92 -6.70 -7.47
CA PRO A 264 24.24 -7.34 -8.74
C PRO A 264 24.89 -6.36 -9.73
N ALA A 265 25.55 -6.91 -10.75
CA ALA A 265 26.17 -6.11 -11.80
C ALA A 265 25.14 -5.19 -12.49
N GLY A 266 25.55 -3.93 -12.74
CA GLY A 266 24.67 -2.92 -13.33
C GLY A 266 23.93 -2.03 -12.32
N TYR A 267 24.10 -2.29 -11.02
CA TYR A 267 23.53 -1.49 -9.93
C TYR A 267 24.61 -0.92 -9.01
N ALA A 268 24.27 0.17 -8.33
CA ALA A 268 25.15 0.85 -7.38
C ALA A 268 24.36 1.34 -6.16
N TRP A 269 25.04 1.45 -5.04
CA TRP A 269 24.49 2.13 -3.87
C TRP A 269 24.59 3.64 -4.07
N LYS A 270 23.46 4.35 -3.94
CA LYS A 270 23.44 5.82 -3.88
C LYS A 270 23.38 6.26 -2.42
N LEU A 271 24.37 7.02 -1.98
CA LEU A 271 24.35 7.72 -0.71
C LEU A 271 23.59 9.04 -0.88
N ASP A 272 22.66 9.31 0.02
CA ASP A 272 21.79 10.49 -0.02
C ASP A 272 21.45 10.98 1.40
N THR A 273 20.61 12.01 1.50
CA THR A 273 20.08 12.52 2.77
C THR A 273 18.58 12.73 2.69
N PHE A 274 17.84 12.05 3.56
CA PHE A 274 16.39 12.16 3.71
C PHE A 274 16.07 12.74 5.09
N ALA A 275 15.31 13.84 5.14
CA ALA A 275 14.96 14.56 6.37
C ALA A 275 16.16 14.85 7.30
N GLY A 276 17.35 15.06 6.74
CA GLY A 276 18.60 15.28 7.48
C GLY A 276 19.35 14.01 7.92
N TYR A 277 18.79 12.82 7.67
CA TYR A 277 19.42 11.52 7.95
C TYR A 277 20.13 10.98 6.71
N LYS A 278 21.32 10.42 6.90
CA LYS A 278 22.03 9.78 5.78
C LYS A 278 21.36 8.45 5.46
N VAL A 279 21.20 8.18 4.17
CA VAL A 279 20.61 6.95 3.67
C VAL A 279 21.42 6.39 2.51
N VAL A 280 21.38 5.08 2.32
CA VAL A 280 21.83 4.42 1.09
C VAL A 280 20.71 3.59 0.51
N TYR A 281 20.58 3.60 -0.81
CA TYR A 281 19.59 2.80 -1.53
C TYR A 281 20.09 2.40 -2.92
N PRO A 282 19.58 1.30 -3.51
CA PRO A 282 20.05 0.84 -4.80
C PRO A 282 19.52 1.70 -5.96
N ILE A 283 20.38 1.93 -6.94
CA ILE A 283 20.07 2.60 -8.21
C ILE A 283 20.64 1.79 -9.39
N ASN A 284 20.04 1.97 -10.57
CA ASN A 284 20.66 1.52 -11.81
C ASN A 284 21.89 2.38 -12.11
N SER A 285 23.07 1.77 -12.28
CA SER A 285 24.33 2.49 -12.44
C SER A 285 24.43 3.30 -13.74
N GLN A 286 23.64 2.97 -14.76
CA GLN A 286 23.67 3.65 -16.05
C GLN A 286 22.68 4.81 -16.10
N SER A 287 21.45 4.60 -15.64
CA SER A 287 20.39 5.62 -15.72
C SER A 287 20.30 6.50 -14.48
N GLY A 288 20.87 6.07 -13.35
CA GLY A 288 20.70 6.74 -12.04
C GLY A 288 19.28 6.61 -11.46
N ALA A 289 18.39 5.85 -12.11
CA ALA A 289 17.05 5.61 -11.63
C ALA A 289 17.06 4.72 -10.38
N TYR A 290 16.09 4.92 -9.48
CA TYR A 290 15.84 4.01 -8.36
C TYR A 290 15.68 2.57 -8.85
N ALA A 291 16.22 1.62 -8.09
CA ALA A 291 16.08 0.20 -8.37
C ALA A 291 15.40 -0.49 -7.18
N TYR A 292 14.47 -1.40 -7.45
CA TYR A 292 13.94 -2.33 -6.46
C TYR A 292 14.57 -3.68 -6.71
N LEU A 293 15.18 -4.26 -5.69
CA LEU A 293 15.98 -5.49 -5.82
C LEU A 293 15.71 -6.40 -4.63
N ASN A 294 15.39 -7.65 -4.90
CA ASN A 294 15.21 -8.65 -3.86
C ASN A 294 16.51 -8.81 -3.07
N ASN A 295 16.38 -8.82 -1.74
CA ASN A 295 17.49 -8.93 -0.79
C ASN A 295 18.50 -7.78 -0.81
N ALA A 296 18.17 -6.63 -1.42
CA ALA A 296 18.97 -5.42 -1.31
C ALA A 296 18.13 -4.28 -0.74
N TYR A 297 18.26 -4.12 0.58
CA TYR A 297 17.48 -3.19 1.37
C TYR A 297 18.19 -1.84 1.53
N PRO A 298 17.47 -0.71 1.60
CA PRO A 298 18.08 0.56 1.95
C PRO A 298 18.68 0.52 3.36
N GLY A 299 19.76 1.27 3.57
CA GLY A 299 20.37 1.48 4.88
C GLY A 299 20.12 2.90 5.39
N VAL A 300 19.82 3.06 6.67
CA VAL A 300 19.56 4.36 7.31
C VAL A 300 20.50 4.56 8.51
N GLU A 301 21.20 5.69 8.56
CA GLU A 301 21.98 6.11 9.73
C GLU A 301 21.07 6.91 10.68
N TYR A 302 20.72 6.31 11.82
CA TYR A 302 19.78 6.88 12.78
C TYR A 302 20.27 6.64 14.21
N GLN A 303 20.21 7.65 15.08
CA GLN A 303 20.61 7.56 16.50
C GLN A 303 21.95 6.82 16.78
N GLY A 304 22.95 7.01 15.91
CA GLY A 304 24.27 6.38 16.04
C GLY A 304 24.33 4.89 15.67
N GLY A 305 23.26 4.34 15.08
CA GLY A 305 23.21 2.98 14.52
C GLY A 305 22.91 2.98 13.02
N ILE A 306 23.10 1.82 12.39
CA ILE A 306 22.71 1.56 10.99
C ILE A 306 21.56 0.58 10.99
N TYR A 307 20.45 0.98 10.38
CA TYR A 307 19.23 0.20 10.29
C TYR A 307 19.03 -0.28 8.86
N SER A 308 18.65 -1.54 8.70
CA SER A 308 18.11 -2.02 7.42
C SER A 308 16.67 -1.54 7.31
N GLY A 309 16.30 -0.99 6.16
CA GLY A 309 14.95 -0.51 5.90
C GLY A 309 14.26 -1.26 4.78
N PHE A 310 13.00 -0.94 4.56
CA PHE A 310 12.19 -1.37 3.44
C PHE A 310 11.86 -0.12 2.63
N GLY A 311 12.21 -0.12 1.36
CA GLY A 311 12.12 1.07 0.52
C GLY A 311 10.96 0.96 -0.46
N VAL A 312 10.15 2.01 -0.54
CA VAL A 312 9.23 2.23 -1.65
C VAL A 312 9.80 3.30 -2.57
N ILE A 313 9.76 3.01 -3.86
CA ILE A 313 10.26 3.85 -4.95
C ILE A 313 9.18 4.83 -5.38
N PRO A 314 9.51 6.11 -5.63
CA PRO A 314 8.53 7.07 -6.14
C PRO A 314 8.00 6.63 -7.50
N GLY A 315 6.77 7.03 -7.80
CA GLY A 315 6.08 6.59 -9.00
C GLY A 315 5.28 5.31 -8.77
N ASN A 316 4.92 4.64 -9.86
CA ASN A 316 4.00 3.52 -9.80
C ASN A 316 4.71 2.24 -9.28
N TYR A 317 4.47 1.90 -8.01
CA TYR A 317 5.01 0.72 -7.32
C TYR A 317 4.77 -0.57 -8.11
N LEU A 318 3.56 -0.75 -8.66
CA LEU A 318 3.20 -1.95 -9.41
C LEU A 318 3.97 -2.12 -10.73
N LYS A 319 4.64 -1.06 -11.24
CA LYS A 319 5.58 -1.20 -12.37
C LYS A 319 6.93 -1.73 -11.92
N TYR A 320 7.34 -1.50 -10.67
CA TYR A 320 8.60 -1.99 -10.13
C TYR A 320 8.49 -3.47 -9.70
N SER A 321 7.34 -3.89 -9.18
CA SER A 321 7.08 -5.30 -8.87
C SER A 321 7.04 -6.20 -10.12
N GLN A 322 6.64 -5.66 -11.28
CA GLN A 322 6.65 -6.36 -12.58
C GLN A 322 8.03 -6.81 -13.08
N TYR A 323 9.12 -6.28 -12.52
CA TYR A 323 10.48 -6.62 -12.95
C TYR A 323 11.08 -7.79 -12.17
N ASP A 324 10.40 -8.29 -11.14
CA ASP A 324 10.71 -9.59 -10.61
C ASP A 324 10.08 -10.67 -11.50
N ARG A 325 10.90 -11.45 -12.20
CA ARG A 325 10.42 -12.54 -13.07
C ARG A 325 10.02 -13.78 -12.27
N ALA A 326 10.32 -13.84 -10.98
CA ALA A 326 9.93 -14.92 -10.09
C ALA A 326 8.57 -14.68 -9.42
N GLU A 327 8.09 -13.44 -9.42
CA GLU A 327 6.85 -13.04 -8.78
C GLU A 327 5.99 -12.33 -9.83
N ASP A 328 4.99 -13.04 -10.38
CA ASP A 328 3.90 -12.32 -11.06
C ASP A 328 3.39 -11.24 -10.12
N ILE A 329 2.86 -10.14 -10.65
CA ILE A 329 2.31 -9.05 -9.82
C ILE A 329 1.29 -9.65 -8.87
N ASP A 330 1.70 -9.82 -7.62
CA ASP A 330 0.77 -10.20 -6.58
C ASP A 330 -0.13 -8.99 -6.38
N MET A 331 -1.43 -9.18 -6.59
CA MET A 331 -2.39 -8.18 -6.13
C MET A 331 -2.51 -8.43 -4.63
N ASP A 332 -1.45 -8.04 -3.89
CA ASP A 332 -1.31 -8.18 -2.44
C ASP A 332 -2.53 -7.62 -1.70
N THR A 333 -3.30 -6.78 -2.38
CA THR A 333 -4.54 -6.22 -1.87
C THR A 333 -5.66 -6.32 -2.92
N THR A 334 -6.52 -7.34 -2.78
CA THR A 334 -7.81 -7.40 -3.49
C THR A 334 -8.94 -7.16 -2.51
N TYR A 335 -9.89 -6.30 -2.89
CA TYR A 335 -11.06 -5.99 -2.10
C TYR A 335 -12.32 -6.56 -2.75
N PHE A 336 -13.14 -7.23 -1.96
CA PHE A 336 -14.44 -7.77 -2.32
C PHE A 336 -15.51 -6.84 -1.78
N ASN A 337 -16.53 -6.52 -2.58
CA ASN A 337 -17.75 -5.99 -1.97
C ASN A 337 -18.42 -7.08 -1.11
N LYS A 338 -19.34 -6.67 -0.24
CA LYS A 338 -20.01 -7.59 0.70
C LYS A 338 -20.63 -8.81 0.02
N THR A 339 -21.30 -8.61 -1.11
CA THR A 339 -21.94 -9.68 -1.88
C THR A 339 -20.93 -10.72 -2.35
N ALA A 340 -19.81 -10.27 -2.93
CA ALA A 340 -18.75 -11.16 -3.39
C ALA A 340 -18.06 -11.89 -2.21
N ALA A 341 -17.75 -11.19 -1.12
CA ALA A 341 -17.13 -11.78 0.06
C ALA A 341 -18.02 -12.88 0.69
N GLN A 342 -19.32 -12.62 0.82
CA GLN A 342 -20.28 -13.59 1.36
C GLN A 342 -20.40 -14.82 0.44
N ALA A 343 -20.39 -14.62 -0.88
CA ALA A 343 -20.43 -15.72 -1.84
C ALA A 343 -19.14 -16.56 -1.78
N PHE A 344 -17.97 -15.92 -1.70
CA PHE A 344 -16.69 -16.59 -1.50
C PHE A 344 -16.72 -17.48 -0.25
N ALA A 345 -17.15 -16.92 0.89
CA ALA A 345 -17.22 -17.66 2.15
C ALA A 345 -18.19 -18.85 2.08
N ASN A 346 -19.33 -18.70 1.40
CA ASN A 346 -20.27 -19.80 1.18
C ASN A 346 -19.67 -20.91 0.31
N ILE A 347 -18.91 -20.55 -0.73
CA ILE A 347 -18.18 -21.51 -1.56
C ILE A 347 -17.15 -22.26 -0.73
N LEU A 348 -16.34 -21.54 0.06
CA LEU A 348 -15.32 -22.13 0.94
C LEU A 348 -15.95 -23.14 1.90
N LYS A 349 -17.05 -22.76 2.57
CA LYS A 349 -17.79 -23.64 3.48
C LYS A 349 -18.38 -24.87 2.79
N ALA A 350 -18.85 -24.75 1.55
CA ALA A 350 -19.37 -25.88 0.78
C ALA A 350 -18.25 -26.82 0.26
N SER A 351 -17.00 -26.34 0.27
CA SER A 351 -15.82 -27.07 -0.17
C SER A 351 -14.97 -27.63 1.00
N GLN A 352 -15.34 -27.36 2.25
CA GLN A 352 -14.85 -28.07 3.43
C GLN A 352 -15.65 -29.36 3.59
#